data_AF-L7F9A2-F1
#
_entry.id   AF-L7F9A2-F1
#
_cell.length_a   1.000
_cell.length_b   1.000
_cell.length_c   1.000
_cell.angle_alpha   90.00
_cell.angle_beta   90.00
_cell.angle_gamma   90.00
#
_symmetry.space_group_name_H-M   'P 1'
#
loop_
_entity.id
_entity.type
_entity.pdbx_description
1 polymer ?
#
loop_
_entity_poly.entity_id
_entity_poly.type
_entity_poly.pdbx_seq_one_letter_code
_entity_poly.pdbx_strand_id
1 'polypeptide(L)'
;MTRWYVGQPTKHGGVHPPRATINWAGEASSAMRRQQRRIDDKQILADYVQLAPGVLVVWERAPHRVVSVDERPDDLWGDKHEMRFADEVTLWERWKRGDKPERATWRERPFAIQLVPVADPKADPVHLIAPGGHSWDVLPEHYSVCVACGELPPCRHQEAEREADRIAARNEALMDIPAGHCLGCGEYVTHRQDAHRFPGPNLWRPDLPENSAVFHARQECAGEVERYRRQWEARGNTEPQPSLFADDDTPA
;
A
#
# COMPACT_ATOMS: atom_id res chain seq x y z
N MET A 1 0.93 27.64 -8.20
CA MET A 1 1.21 27.60 -6.74
C MET A 1 0.26 26.59 -6.12
N THR A 2 0.80 25.59 -5.44
CA THR A 2 0.03 24.60 -4.68
C THR A 2 -0.64 25.30 -3.49
N ARG A 3 -1.97 25.30 -3.42
CA ARG A 3 -2.73 26.01 -2.38
C ARG A 3 -2.83 25.16 -1.12
N TRP A 4 -2.57 25.74 0.03
CA TRP A 4 -2.79 25.11 1.34
C TRP A 4 -4.16 25.49 1.90
N TYR A 5 -4.83 24.53 2.53
CA TYR A 5 -6.11 24.73 3.20
C TYR A 5 -5.93 24.50 4.70
N VAL A 6 -6.70 25.20 5.54
CA VAL A 6 -6.60 25.12 7.01
C VAL A 6 -6.76 23.69 7.54
N GLY A 7 -7.61 22.88 6.89
CA GLY A 7 -7.83 21.47 7.24
C GLY A 7 -6.84 20.49 6.61
N GLN A 8 -5.81 20.95 5.89
CA GLN A 8 -4.83 20.11 5.21
C GLN A 8 -3.46 20.25 5.88
N PRO A 9 -3.21 19.48 6.95
CA PRO A 9 -2.03 19.66 7.80
C PRO A 9 -0.74 19.19 7.11
N THR A 10 -0.84 18.25 6.17
CA THR A 10 0.24 17.80 5.29
C THR A 10 -0.26 17.58 3.87
N LYS A 11 0.68 17.59 2.92
CA LYS A 11 0.49 17.14 1.54
C LYS A 11 1.41 15.97 1.22
N HIS A 12 1.05 15.19 0.22
CA HIS A 12 1.95 14.19 -0.32
C HIS A 12 3.02 14.87 -1.15
N GLY A 13 4.26 14.44 -0.99
CA GLY A 13 5.37 14.87 -1.83
C GLY A 13 6.22 13.71 -2.31
N GLY A 14 7.08 14.01 -3.25
CA GLY A 14 8.04 13.08 -3.84
C GLY A 14 8.93 13.81 -4.85
N VAL A 15 9.91 13.08 -5.36
CA VAL A 15 10.86 13.65 -6.32
C VAL A 15 10.24 13.76 -7.72
N HIS A 16 9.51 12.72 -8.13
CA HIS A 16 8.82 12.70 -9.41
C HIS A 16 7.37 13.14 -9.27
N PRO A 17 6.82 13.95 -10.20
CA PRO A 17 5.40 14.27 -10.19
C PRO A 17 4.54 13.00 -10.11
N PRO A 18 3.37 13.06 -9.46
CA PRO A 18 2.53 11.89 -9.31
C PRO A 18 2.12 11.44 -10.71
N ARG A 19 2.02 10.12 -10.90
CA ARG A 19 1.45 9.56 -12.13
C ARG A 19 -0.04 9.92 -12.19
N ALA A 20 -0.36 11.10 -12.70
CA ALA A 20 -1.72 11.42 -13.11
C ALA A 20 -2.08 10.48 -14.27
N THR A 21 -3.24 9.84 -14.17
CA THR A 21 -3.67 8.73 -15.04
C THR A 21 -4.06 9.15 -16.46
N ILE A 22 -3.46 10.22 -16.97
CA ILE A 22 -3.79 10.81 -18.27
C ILE A 22 -3.66 9.78 -19.40
N ASN A 23 -2.86 8.71 -19.24
CA ASN A 23 -2.62 7.69 -20.27
C ASN A 23 -2.68 6.22 -19.77
N TRP A 24 -3.52 5.85 -18.79
CA TRP A 24 -3.69 4.41 -18.48
C TRP A 24 -4.59 3.74 -19.52
N ALA A 25 -4.06 2.74 -20.22
CA ALA A 25 -4.79 1.96 -21.22
C ALA A 25 -6.02 1.30 -20.58
N GLY A 26 -7.20 1.62 -21.12
CA GLY A 26 -8.51 1.34 -20.51
C GLY A 26 -9.20 2.64 -20.11
N GLU A 27 -9.63 3.42 -21.11
CA GLU A 27 -10.48 4.58 -20.87
C GLU A 27 -11.73 4.14 -20.10
N ALA A 28 -12.14 4.94 -19.11
CA ALA A 28 -13.41 4.71 -18.47
C ALA A 28 -14.53 4.73 -19.54
N SER A 29 -15.40 3.73 -19.50
CA SER A 29 -16.37 3.45 -20.57
C SER A 29 -17.42 4.56 -20.78
N SER A 30 -17.61 5.47 -19.82
CA SER A 30 -18.57 6.58 -19.91
C SER A 30 -17.91 7.95 -19.81
N ALA A 31 -18.52 8.94 -20.48
CA ALA A 31 -18.07 10.33 -20.45
C ALA A 31 -18.02 10.91 -19.03
N MET A 32 -19.01 10.57 -18.19
CA MET A 32 -19.04 10.98 -16.78
C MET A 32 -17.84 10.43 -16.00
N ARG A 33 -17.51 9.14 -16.16
CA ARG A 33 -16.35 8.55 -15.46
C ARG A 33 -15.03 9.14 -15.96
N ARG A 34 -14.91 9.47 -17.26
CA ARG A 34 -13.75 10.19 -17.79
C ARG A 34 -13.62 11.58 -17.18
N GLN A 35 -14.74 12.29 -17.01
CA GLN A 35 -14.75 13.59 -16.34
C GLN A 35 -14.35 13.48 -14.87
N GLN A 36 -14.91 12.51 -14.14
CA GLN A 36 -14.55 12.28 -12.74
C GLN A 36 -13.06 11.96 -12.59
N ARG A 37 -12.51 11.04 -13.41
CA ARG A 37 -11.07 10.73 -13.40
C ARG A 37 -10.21 11.96 -13.63
N ARG A 38 -10.60 12.87 -14.54
CA ARG A 38 -9.89 14.14 -14.75
C ARG A 38 -9.96 15.04 -13.52
N ILE A 39 -11.08 15.07 -12.81
CA ILE A 39 -11.21 15.82 -11.55
C ILE A 39 -10.28 15.22 -10.50
N ASP A 40 -10.29 13.89 -10.33
CA ASP A 40 -9.45 13.17 -9.38
C ASP A 40 -7.96 13.38 -9.68
N ASP A 41 -7.54 13.28 -10.96
CA ASP A 41 -6.16 13.56 -11.39
C ASP A 41 -5.75 15.01 -11.05
N LYS A 42 -6.65 15.98 -11.24
CA LYS A 42 -6.39 17.39 -10.90
C LYS A 42 -6.31 17.60 -9.40
N GLN A 43 -7.11 16.88 -8.61
CA GLN A 43 -7.01 16.89 -7.15
C GLN A 43 -5.70 16.30 -6.67
N ILE A 44 -5.30 15.13 -7.19
CA ILE A 44 -4.00 14.52 -6.89
C ILE A 44 -2.85 15.49 -7.18
N LEU A 45 -2.86 16.13 -8.35
CA LEU A 45 -1.84 17.13 -8.72
C LEU A 45 -1.88 18.37 -7.81
N ALA A 46 -3.06 18.79 -7.36
CA ALA A 46 -3.22 19.92 -6.45
C ALA A 46 -2.79 19.59 -5.00
N ASP A 47 -2.91 18.33 -4.59
CA ASP A 47 -2.52 17.83 -3.27
C ASP A 47 -1.09 17.32 -3.21
N TYR A 48 -0.38 17.39 -4.33
CA TYR A 48 1.01 16.99 -4.45
C TYR A 48 1.97 18.19 -4.39
N VAL A 49 3.09 18.00 -3.71
CA VAL A 49 4.22 18.94 -3.72
C VAL A 49 5.48 18.22 -4.19
N GLN A 50 6.02 18.66 -5.32
CA GLN A 50 7.30 18.15 -5.79
C GLN A 50 8.41 18.62 -4.84
N LEU A 51 9.26 17.69 -4.42
CA LEU A 51 10.41 17.99 -3.58
C LEU A 51 11.37 18.91 -4.33
N ALA A 52 11.71 20.01 -3.68
CA ALA A 52 12.67 20.99 -4.16
C ALA A 52 13.35 21.65 -2.96
N PRO A 53 14.54 22.24 -3.14
CA PRO A 53 15.17 23.04 -2.10
C PRO A 53 14.22 24.07 -1.50
N GLY A 54 14.19 24.17 -0.17
CA GLY A 54 13.32 25.07 0.61
C GLY A 54 12.00 24.44 1.08
N VAL A 55 11.56 23.31 0.51
CA VAL A 55 10.34 22.61 0.95
C VAL A 55 10.53 22.04 2.36
N LEU A 56 9.48 22.11 3.19
CA LEU A 56 9.46 21.50 4.51
C LEU A 56 8.88 20.09 4.45
N VAL A 57 9.57 19.12 5.03
CA VAL A 57 9.15 17.71 5.10
C VAL A 57 9.22 17.19 6.53
N VAL A 58 8.43 16.17 6.82
CA VAL A 58 8.55 15.41 8.07
C VAL A 58 9.63 14.34 7.88
N TRP A 59 10.64 14.36 8.74
CA TRP A 59 11.62 13.28 8.87
C TRP A 59 11.84 12.98 10.35
N GLU A 60 11.79 11.71 10.74
CA GLU A 60 11.86 11.27 12.14
C GLU A 60 10.91 12.05 13.08
N ARG A 61 9.70 12.36 12.60
CA ARG A 61 8.67 13.15 13.32
C ARG A 61 9.07 14.59 13.64
N ALA A 62 10.14 15.11 13.05
CA ALA A 62 10.58 16.49 13.17
C ALA A 62 10.54 17.22 11.82
N PRO A 63 10.34 18.55 11.82
CA PRO A 63 10.28 19.32 10.59
C PRO A 63 11.69 19.57 10.08
N HIS A 64 11.92 19.19 8.84
CA HIS A 64 13.19 19.38 8.14
C HIS A 64 12.98 20.19 6.86
N ARG A 65 13.97 21.00 6.51
CA ARG A 65 14.02 21.71 5.24
C ARG A 65 14.87 20.93 4.25
N VAL A 66 14.33 20.73 3.06
CA VAL A 66 15.08 20.16 1.94
C VAL A 66 16.12 21.16 1.46
N VAL A 67 17.38 20.73 1.38
CA VAL A 67 18.50 21.55 0.89
C VAL A 67 18.87 21.17 -0.54
N SER A 68 18.96 19.88 -0.83
CA SER A 68 19.23 19.38 -2.18
C SER A 68 18.49 18.08 -2.46
N VAL A 69 18.24 17.84 -3.74
CA VAL A 69 17.63 16.62 -4.28
C VAL A 69 18.36 16.32 -5.58
N ASP A 70 19.25 15.34 -5.52
CA ASP A 70 20.18 15.05 -6.61
C ASP A 70 19.99 13.59 -7.05
N GLU A 71 19.78 13.36 -8.34
CA GLU A 71 19.72 12.00 -8.88
C GLU A 71 21.09 11.35 -8.75
N ARG A 72 21.15 10.11 -8.22
CA ARG A 72 22.41 9.39 -8.17
C ARG A 72 22.74 8.83 -9.55
N PRO A 73 24.00 8.98 -10.00
CA PRO A 73 24.49 8.32 -11.21
C PRO A 73 24.23 6.81 -11.19
N ASP A 74 23.98 6.24 -12.37
CA ASP A 74 23.62 4.84 -12.56
C ASP A 74 24.62 3.86 -11.94
N ASP A 75 25.91 4.19 -11.93
CA ASP A 75 27.00 3.39 -11.37
C ASP A 75 27.04 3.39 -9.83
N LEU A 76 26.25 4.24 -9.18
CA LEU A 76 26.28 4.47 -7.73
C LEU A 76 24.99 4.05 -7.01
N TRP A 77 24.12 3.27 -7.64
CA TRP A 77 22.82 2.88 -7.06
C TRP A 77 22.93 2.00 -5.81
N GLY A 78 23.97 1.16 -5.76
CA GLY A 78 24.18 0.16 -4.71
C GLY A 78 23.21 -1.02 -4.81
N ASP A 79 23.57 -2.13 -4.15
CA ASP A 79 22.93 -3.45 -4.33
C ASP A 79 21.40 -3.44 -4.15
N LYS A 80 20.89 -2.68 -3.17
CA LYS A 80 19.45 -2.62 -2.88
C LYS A 80 18.64 -2.07 -4.05
N HIS A 81 19.14 -1.03 -4.73
CA HIS A 81 18.42 -0.42 -5.85
C HIS A 81 18.63 -1.21 -7.13
N GLU A 82 19.83 -1.80 -7.31
CA GLU A 82 20.10 -2.73 -8.42
C GLU A 82 19.17 -3.95 -8.37
N MET A 83 19.02 -4.57 -7.19
CA MET A 83 18.12 -5.71 -7.00
C MET A 83 16.67 -5.34 -7.30
N ARG A 84 16.20 -4.18 -6.79
CA ARG A 84 14.85 -3.69 -7.10
C ARG A 84 14.62 -3.44 -8.58
N PHE A 85 15.63 -2.94 -9.30
CA PHE A 85 15.53 -2.74 -10.74
C PHE A 85 15.44 -4.08 -11.49
N ALA A 86 16.28 -5.05 -11.10
CA ALA A 86 16.25 -6.40 -11.66
C ALA A 86 14.92 -7.12 -11.40
N ASP A 87 14.35 -6.96 -10.20
CA ASP A 87 13.02 -7.48 -9.86
C ASP A 87 11.93 -6.88 -10.75
N GLU A 88 11.97 -5.56 -10.97
CA GLU A 88 11.00 -4.87 -11.85
C GLU A 88 11.12 -5.35 -13.30
N VAL A 89 12.34 -5.54 -13.81
CA VAL A 89 12.59 -6.12 -15.15
C VAL A 89 12.05 -7.55 -15.22
N THR A 90 12.28 -8.37 -14.20
CA THR A 90 11.78 -9.75 -14.12
C THR A 90 10.25 -9.80 -14.10
N LEU A 91 9.61 -8.92 -13.33
CA LEU A 91 8.16 -8.78 -13.29
C LEU A 91 7.61 -8.33 -14.65
N TRP A 92 8.25 -7.35 -15.29
CA TRP A 92 7.88 -6.94 -16.63
C TRP A 92 8.06 -8.08 -17.64
N GLU A 93 9.12 -8.87 -17.56
CA GLU A 93 9.32 -10.02 -18.44
C GLU A 93 8.24 -11.09 -18.28
N ARG A 94 7.80 -11.34 -17.05
CA ARG A 94 6.74 -12.30 -16.74
C ARG A 94 5.37 -11.86 -17.26
N TRP A 95 5.02 -10.59 -17.09
CA TRP A 95 3.66 -10.10 -17.33
C TRP A 95 3.51 -9.27 -18.61
N LYS A 96 4.61 -8.75 -19.17
CA LYS A 96 4.67 -7.87 -20.36
C LYS A 96 3.65 -6.73 -20.32
N ARG A 97 3.43 -6.15 -19.13
CA ARG A 97 2.50 -5.03 -18.92
C ARG A 97 3.25 -3.71 -18.86
N GLY A 98 2.81 -2.75 -19.66
CA GLY A 98 3.42 -1.41 -19.73
C GLY A 98 4.78 -1.39 -20.42
N ASP A 99 5.43 -0.23 -20.35
CA ASP A 99 6.75 -0.03 -20.97
C ASP A 99 7.82 -0.82 -20.23
N LYS A 100 8.83 -1.28 -20.99
CA LYS A 100 9.99 -1.96 -20.41
C LYS A 100 10.71 -1.00 -19.45
N PRO A 101 11.04 -1.42 -18.22
CA PRO A 101 11.84 -0.59 -17.33
C PRO A 101 13.20 -0.27 -17.95
N GLU A 102 13.48 1.01 -18.12
CA GLU A 102 14.80 1.52 -18.51
C GLU A 102 15.40 2.26 -17.33
N ARG A 103 16.72 2.13 -17.10
CA ARG A 103 17.37 2.73 -15.93
C ARG A 103 17.06 4.23 -15.84
N ALA A 104 17.29 4.97 -16.93
CA ALA A 104 17.09 6.41 -17.03
C ALA A 104 15.64 6.89 -16.82
N THR A 105 14.63 6.03 -16.97
CA THR A 105 13.21 6.41 -16.83
C THR A 105 12.47 5.66 -15.71
N TRP A 106 13.11 4.68 -15.08
CA TRP A 106 12.58 3.93 -13.94
C TRP A 106 12.24 4.80 -12.71
N ARG A 107 10.98 4.78 -12.28
CA ARG A 107 10.49 5.68 -11.21
C ARG A 107 11.18 5.51 -9.86
N GLU A 108 11.75 4.34 -9.58
CA GLU A 108 12.36 4.03 -8.28
C GLU A 108 13.88 4.25 -8.29
N ARG A 109 14.42 5.00 -9.27
CA ARG A 109 15.81 5.46 -9.28
C ARG A 109 16.22 6.12 -7.96
N PRO A 110 17.44 5.92 -7.46
CA PRO A 110 17.88 6.50 -6.21
C PRO A 110 18.21 8.00 -6.33
N PHE A 111 17.75 8.77 -5.34
CA PHE A 111 18.06 10.18 -5.16
C PHE A 111 18.80 10.38 -3.83
N ALA A 112 19.86 11.19 -3.88
CA ALA A 112 20.52 11.74 -2.72
C ALA A 112 19.74 12.98 -2.28
N ILE A 113 19.23 12.97 -1.04
CA ILE A 113 18.42 14.04 -0.49
C ILE A 113 19.10 14.56 0.76
N GLN A 114 19.27 15.87 0.84
CA GLN A 114 19.86 16.54 2.00
C GLN A 114 18.79 17.29 2.77
N LEU A 115 18.70 17.02 4.07
CA LEU A 115 17.73 17.63 4.97
C LEU A 115 18.44 18.37 6.09
N VAL A 116 17.96 19.55 6.46
CA VAL A 116 18.44 20.29 7.63
C VAL A 116 17.27 20.52 8.59
N PRO A 117 17.42 20.26 9.91
CA PRO A 117 16.38 20.53 10.89
C PRO A 117 15.92 21.99 10.86
N VAL A 118 14.61 22.22 10.92
CA VAL A 118 14.09 23.61 10.99
C VAL A 118 14.47 24.29 12.31
N ALA A 119 14.57 23.52 13.40
CA ALA A 119 14.93 24.02 14.73
C ALA A 119 16.38 24.53 14.80
N ASP A 120 17.28 23.97 14.01
CA ASP A 120 18.67 24.41 13.91
C ASP A 120 19.13 24.41 12.44
N PRO A 121 18.97 25.54 11.72
CA PRO A 121 19.37 25.65 10.33
C PRO A 121 20.89 25.54 10.08
N LYS A 122 21.72 25.54 11.14
CA LYS A 122 23.18 25.42 11.03
C LYS A 122 23.67 24.01 11.38
N ALA A 123 22.79 23.12 11.79
CA ALA A 123 23.14 21.73 12.03
C ALA A 123 23.66 21.05 10.76
N ASP A 124 24.49 20.02 10.95
CA ASP A 124 24.98 19.20 9.85
C ASP A 124 23.79 18.57 9.10
N PRO A 125 23.76 18.64 7.76
CA PRO A 125 22.68 18.04 6.99
C PRO A 125 22.58 16.52 7.20
N VAL A 126 21.35 16.03 7.32
CA VAL A 126 21.05 14.60 7.22
C VAL A 126 21.11 14.23 5.75
N HIS A 127 22.00 13.29 5.42
CA HIS A 127 22.15 12.75 4.07
C HIS A 127 21.38 11.45 3.92
N LEU A 128 20.38 11.45 3.03
CA LEU A 128 19.50 10.31 2.78
C LEU A 128 19.65 9.82 1.34
N ILE A 129 19.45 8.52 1.15
CA ILE A 129 19.27 7.92 -0.17
C ILE A 129 17.86 7.32 -0.19
N ALA A 130 16.99 7.89 -1.02
CA ALA A 130 15.62 7.45 -1.16
C ALA A 130 15.31 7.11 -2.63
N PRO A 131 14.44 6.12 -2.90
CA PRO A 131 13.96 5.90 -4.26
C PRO A 131 13.07 7.05 -4.71
N GLY A 132 13.05 7.35 -6.02
CA GLY A 132 12.28 8.47 -6.60
C GLY A 132 10.77 8.36 -6.38
N GLY A 133 10.26 7.14 -6.16
CA GLY A 133 8.87 6.87 -5.79
C GLY A 133 8.56 7.02 -4.30
N HIS A 134 9.53 7.38 -3.45
CA HIS A 134 9.30 7.59 -2.03
C HIS A 134 8.32 8.74 -1.78
N SER A 135 7.31 8.47 -0.94
CA SER A 135 6.30 9.44 -0.54
C SER A 135 6.77 10.17 0.72
N TRP A 136 6.72 11.49 0.67
CA TRP A 136 7.04 12.39 1.77
C TRP A 136 5.78 13.04 2.31
N ASP A 137 5.73 13.27 3.61
CA ASP A 137 4.77 14.18 4.23
C ASP A 137 5.35 15.60 4.18
N VAL A 138 4.76 16.44 3.33
CA VAL A 138 5.18 17.82 3.11
C VAL A 138 4.35 18.74 4.00
N LEU A 139 5.02 19.69 4.64
CA LEU A 139 4.43 20.65 5.56
C LEU A 139 4.25 22.02 4.90
N PRO A 140 3.19 22.78 5.25
CA PRO A 140 3.14 24.20 4.96
C PRO A 140 4.16 24.97 5.81
N GLU A 141 4.45 26.22 5.44
CA GLU A 141 5.33 27.10 6.22
C GLU A 141 4.84 27.30 7.66
N HIS A 142 3.52 27.43 7.84
CA HIS A 142 2.85 27.51 9.13
C HIS A 142 2.17 26.17 9.45
N TYR A 143 2.97 25.16 9.77
CA TYR A 143 2.46 23.83 10.10
C TYR A 143 1.78 23.78 11.46
N SER A 144 0.76 22.94 11.57
CA SER A 144 0.08 22.63 12.82
C SER A 144 0.82 21.55 13.60
N VAL A 145 0.67 21.56 14.93
CA VAL A 145 1.11 20.48 15.82
C VAL A 145 -0.10 19.94 16.57
N CYS A 146 -0.16 18.62 16.79
CA CYS A 146 -1.24 18.04 17.57
C CYS A 146 -1.14 18.49 19.03
N VAL A 147 -2.21 19.09 19.57
CA VAL A 147 -2.24 19.54 20.97
C VAL A 147 -2.18 18.39 21.97
N ALA A 148 -2.70 17.21 21.60
CA ALA A 148 -2.77 16.07 22.50
C ALA A 148 -1.40 15.39 22.71
N CYS A 149 -0.62 15.23 21.63
CA CYS A 149 0.66 14.50 21.68
C CYS A 149 1.90 15.35 21.37
N GLY A 150 1.73 16.60 20.94
CA GLY A 150 2.84 17.50 20.58
C GLY A 150 3.57 17.14 19.29
N GLU A 151 3.05 16.18 18.51
CA GLU A 151 3.71 15.69 17.29
C GLU A 151 3.19 16.41 16.02
N LEU A 152 4.02 16.37 14.99
CA LEU A 152 3.65 16.80 13.65
C LEU A 152 2.61 15.85 13.03
N PRO A 153 1.72 16.37 12.17
CA PRO A 153 0.80 15.59 11.37
C PRO A 153 1.54 14.79 10.26
N PRO A 154 1.08 13.58 9.89
CA PRO A 154 0.16 12.76 10.67
C PRO A 154 0.83 12.34 11.99
N CYS A 155 0.16 12.52 13.12
CA CYS A 155 0.70 12.13 14.42
C CYS A 155 0.38 10.65 14.72
N ARG A 156 1.09 10.06 15.69
CA ARG A 156 0.88 8.65 16.07
C ARG A 156 -0.54 8.35 16.52
N HIS A 157 -1.18 9.29 17.22
CA HIS A 157 -2.57 9.16 17.63
C HIS A 157 -3.48 9.00 16.40
N GLN A 158 -3.35 9.90 15.43
CA GLN A 158 -4.14 9.85 14.20
C GLN A 158 -3.86 8.59 13.38
N GLU A 159 -2.59 8.17 13.30
CA GLU A 159 -2.22 6.93 12.62
C GLU A 159 -2.83 5.69 13.30
N ALA A 160 -2.81 5.65 14.64
CA ALA A 160 -3.40 4.58 15.42
C ALA A 160 -4.92 4.53 15.26
N GLU A 161 -5.61 5.67 15.31
CA GLU A 161 -7.06 5.74 15.03
C GLU A 161 -7.38 5.28 13.61
N ARG A 162 -6.64 5.77 12.60
CA ARG A 162 -6.82 5.34 11.21
C ARG A 162 -6.55 3.85 10.99
N GLU A 163 -5.63 3.25 11.73
CA GLU A 163 -5.39 1.81 11.70
C GLU A 163 -6.51 1.05 12.41
N ALA A 164 -6.96 1.52 13.58
CA ALA A 164 -8.08 0.94 14.31
C ALA A 164 -9.36 0.95 13.46
N ASP A 165 -9.68 2.06 12.80
CA ASP A 165 -10.81 2.18 11.89
C ASP A 165 -10.71 1.21 10.71
N ARG A 166 -9.51 1.07 10.11
CA ARG A 166 -9.27 0.11 9.02
C ARG A 166 -9.46 -1.33 9.49
N ILE A 167 -8.97 -1.68 10.68
CA ILE A 167 -9.16 -3.01 11.27
C ILE A 167 -10.64 -3.25 11.59
N ALA A 168 -11.33 -2.26 12.18
CA ALA A 168 -12.74 -2.34 12.50
C ALA A 168 -13.60 -2.55 11.25
N ALA A 169 -13.42 -1.74 10.21
CA ALA A 169 -14.13 -1.86 8.95
C ALA A 169 -13.86 -3.21 8.26
N ARG A 170 -12.61 -3.70 8.32
CA ARG A 170 -12.26 -5.03 7.80
C ARG A 170 -13.00 -6.14 8.55
N ASN A 171 -13.05 -6.04 9.88
CA ASN A 171 -13.74 -7.02 10.71
C ASN A 171 -15.26 -6.97 10.48
N GLU A 172 -15.85 -5.79 10.37
CA GLU A 172 -17.28 -5.63 10.04
C GLU A 172 -17.61 -6.28 8.69
N ALA A 173 -16.85 -5.97 7.64
CA ALA A 173 -17.03 -6.57 6.32
C ALA A 173 -16.88 -8.11 6.35
N LEU A 174 -15.99 -8.62 7.21
CA LEU A 174 -15.83 -10.06 7.41
C LEU A 174 -17.03 -10.68 8.14
N MET A 175 -17.61 -9.98 9.11
CA MET A 175 -18.81 -10.41 9.85
C MET A 175 -20.06 -10.45 8.96
N ASP A 176 -20.11 -9.62 7.94
CA ASP A 176 -21.20 -9.61 6.95
C ASP A 176 -21.18 -10.83 6.01
N ILE A 177 -20.07 -11.57 5.93
CA ILE A 177 -19.95 -12.74 5.05
C ILE A 177 -20.82 -13.90 5.60
N PRO A 178 -21.83 -14.38 4.87
CA PRO A 178 -22.66 -15.47 5.37
C PRO A 178 -21.90 -16.81 5.41
N ALA A 179 -22.38 -17.76 6.21
CA ALA A 179 -21.83 -19.12 6.22
C ALA A 179 -21.79 -19.74 4.80
N GLY A 180 -20.74 -20.50 4.49
CA GLY A 180 -20.55 -21.13 3.18
C GLY A 180 -20.08 -20.19 2.06
N HIS A 181 -19.85 -18.91 2.36
CA HIS A 181 -19.22 -17.97 1.43
C HIS A 181 -17.72 -17.91 1.64
N CYS A 182 -16.99 -17.56 0.58
CA CYS A 182 -15.56 -17.40 0.58
C CYS A 182 -15.16 -16.24 1.52
N LEU A 183 -14.37 -16.51 2.54
CA LEU A 183 -13.92 -15.48 3.50
C LEU A 183 -12.95 -14.45 2.88
N GLY A 184 -12.45 -14.70 1.66
CA GLY A 184 -11.57 -13.79 0.95
C GLY A 184 -12.30 -12.78 0.07
N CYS A 185 -13.36 -13.20 -0.65
CA CYS A 185 -14.08 -12.35 -1.61
C CYS A 185 -15.56 -12.13 -1.28
N GLY A 186 -16.12 -12.82 -0.29
CA GLY A 186 -17.52 -12.71 0.12
C GLY A 186 -18.52 -13.41 -0.80
N GLU A 187 -18.10 -14.03 -1.91
CA GLU A 187 -18.99 -14.76 -2.82
C GLU A 187 -19.34 -16.16 -2.30
N TYR A 188 -20.54 -16.64 -2.64
CA TYR A 188 -20.97 -18.00 -2.28
C TYR A 188 -20.10 -19.05 -2.96
N VAL A 189 -19.64 -20.06 -2.20
CA VAL A 189 -18.87 -21.19 -2.73
C VAL A 189 -19.82 -22.31 -3.09
N THR A 190 -20.07 -22.49 -4.38
CA THR A 190 -20.93 -23.57 -4.87
C THR A 190 -20.21 -24.92 -4.85
N HIS A 191 -20.98 -26.02 -4.82
CA HIS A 191 -20.44 -27.39 -4.87
C HIS A 191 -19.60 -27.72 -6.12
N ARG A 192 -19.69 -26.91 -7.18
CA ARG A 192 -18.95 -27.11 -8.44
C ARG A 192 -17.63 -26.34 -8.50
N GLN A 193 -17.34 -25.52 -7.48
CA GLN A 193 -16.15 -24.67 -7.44
C GLN A 193 -15.12 -25.27 -6.49
N ASP A 194 -13.86 -25.31 -6.94
CA ASP A 194 -12.74 -25.69 -6.09
C ASP A 194 -12.56 -24.68 -4.94
N ALA A 195 -12.32 -25.22 -3.74
CA ALA A 195 -12.22 -24.43 -2.53
C ALA A 195 -11.17 -24.97 -1.57
N HIS A 196 -10.49 -24.07 -0.88
CA HIS A 196 -9.66 -24.39 0.29
C HIS A 196 -10.55 -24.35 1.54
N ARG A 197 -10.47 -25.40 2.36
CA ARG A 197 -11.21 -25.51 3.62
C ARG A 197 -10.23 -25.77 4.74
N PHE A 198 -10.36 -25.04 5.84
CA PHE A 198 -9.50 -25.21 7.00
C PHE A 198 -10.30 -25.88 8.12
N PRO A 199 -9.80 -27.03 8.66
CA PRO A 199 -10.51 -27.71 9.71
C PRO A 199 -10.39 -26.98 11.05
N GLY A 200 -11.31 -27.29 11.96
CA GLY A 200 -11.37 -26.74 13.32
C GLY A 200 -12.08 -25.38 13.41
N PRO A 201 -11.81 -24.61 14.48
CA PRO A 201 -12.49 -23.34 14.72
C PRO A 201 -12.12 -22.31 13.66
N ASN A 202 -13.12 -21.55 13.22
CA ASN A 202 -12.90 -20.47 12.27
C ASN A 202 -12.24 -19.28 12.96
N LEU A 203 -11.00 -18.98 12.58
CA LEU A 203 -10.19 -17.95 13.23
C LEU A 203 -10.68 -16.52 12.94
N TRP A 204 -11.35 -16.35 11.82
CA TRP A 204 -11.80 -15.07 11.28
C TRP A 204 -13.26 -14.80 11.63
N ARG A 205 -14.05 -15.87 11.73
CA ARG A 205 -15.47 -15.86 12.06
C ARG A 205 -15.75 -16.88 13.16
N PRO A 206 -15.31 -16.60 14.40
CA PRO A 206 -15.47 -17.53 15.52
C PRO A 206 -16.94 -17.73 15.95
N ASP A 207 -17.84 -16.88 15.46
CA ASP A 207 -19.29 -17.03 15.59
C ASP A 207 -19.88 -18.12 14.68
N LEU A 208 -19.17 -18.52 13.62
CA LEU A 208 -19.59 -19.59 12.73
C LEU A 208 -19.20 -20.98 13.26
N PRO A 209 -19.90 -22.04 12.84
CA PRO A 209 -19.55 -23.42 13.24
C PRO A 209 -18.11 -23.81 12.89
N GLU A 210 -17.61 -24.86 13.51
CA GLU A 210 -16.34 -25.48 13.13
C GLU A 210 -16.32 -25.89 11.65
N ASN A 211 -15.14 -25.91 11.05
CA ASN A 211 -14.92 -26.23 9.63
C ASN A 211 -15.63 -25.28 8.64
N SER A 212 -16.04 -24.09 9.10
CA SER A 212 -16.69 -23.07 8.26
C SER A 212 -15.72 -22.18 7.48
N ALA A 213 -14.41 -22.27 7.75
CA ALA A 213 -13.41 -21.47 7.06
C ALA A 213 -13.18 -21.99 5.64
N VAL A 214 -13.83 -21.35 4.66
CA VAL A 214 -13.78 -21.70 3.24
C VAL A 214 -13.34 -20.53 2.37
N PHE A 215 -12.57 -20.84 1.32
CA PHE A 215 -12.08 -19.88 0.35
C PHE A 215 -12.14 -20.50 -1.05
N HIS A 216 -12.43 -19.73 -2.10
CA HIS A 216 -12.23 -20.22 -3.47
C HIS A 216 -10.75 -20.52 -3.75
N ALA A 217 -10.49 -21.51 -4.61
CA ALA A 217 -9.15 -21.83 -5.11
C ALA A 217 -8.67 -20.90 -6.26
N ARG A 218 -9.41 -19.83 -6.58
CA ARG A 218 -9.05 -18.88 -7.64
C ARG A 218 -7.90 -17.96 -7.20
N GLN A 219 -7.10 -17.51 -8.18
CA GLN A 219 -5.93 -16.66 -7.95
C GLN A 219 -6.24 -15.39 -7.13
N GLU A 220 -7.41 -14.79 -7.33
CA GLU A 220 -7.84 -13.59 -6.59
C GLU A 220 -7.99 -13.83 -5.08
N CYS A 221 -8.29 -15.06 -4.65
CA CYS A 221 -8.48 -15.42 -3.24
C CYS A 221 -7.19 -15.96 -2.60
N ALA A 222 -6.15 -16.24 -3.38
CA ALA A 222 -4.93 -16.91 -2.91
C ALA A 222 -4.21 -16.15 -1.78
N GLY A 223 -4.21 -14.81 -1.81
CA GLY A 223 -3.60 -13.99 -0.77
C GLY A 223 -4.29 -14.12 0.59
N GLU A 224 -5.62 -14.18 0.59
CA GLU A 224 -6.41 -14.34 1.82
C GLU A 224 -6.32 -15.77 2.36
N VAL A 225 -6.30 -16.77 1.47
CA VAL A 225 -6.04 -18.18 1.83
C VAL A 225 -4.70 -18.31 2.56
N GLU A 226 -3.65 -17.71 2.00
CA GLU A 226 -2.31 -17.79 2.58
C GLU A 226 -2.22 -17.03 3.91
N ARG A 227 -2.90 -15.88 4.05
CA ARG A 227 -2.97 -15.19 5.35
C ARG A 227 -3.67 -16.08 6.39
N TYR A 228 -4.80 -16.70 6.04
CA TYR A 228 -5.52 -17.57 6.95
C TYR A 228 -4.66 -18.78 7.34
N ARG A 229 -4.03 -19.44 6.35
CA ARG A 229 -3.14 -20.59 6.57
C ARG A 229 -2.05 -20.29 7.59
N ARG A 230 -1.33 -19.18 7.44
CA ARG A 230 -0.27 -18.79 8.39
C ARG A 230 -0.81 -18.61 9.81
N GLN A 231 -1.99 -18.02 9.97
CA GLN A 231 -2.60 -17.86 11.29
C GLN A 231 -3.08 -19.18 11.88
N TRP A 232 -3.58 -20.07 11.02
CA TRP A 232 -4.04 -21.41 11.38
C TRP A 232 -2.88 -22.31 11.84
N GLU A 233 -1.78 -22.31 11.09
CA GLU A 233 -0.53 -23.00 11.45
C GLU A 233 0.11 -22.41 12.72
N ALA A 234 0.10 -21.09 12.88
CA ALA A 234 0.62 -20.43 14.08
C ALA A 234 -0.13 -20.81 15.36
N ARG A 235 -1.37 -21.31 15.26
CA ARG A 235 -2.12 -21.86 16.40
C ARG A 235 -1.85 -23.35 16.66
N GLY A 236 -0.87 -23.93 15.98
CA GLY A 236 -0.48 -25.33 16.14
C GLY A 236 -1.38 -26.32 15.39
N ASN A 237 -2.29 -25.84 14.55
CA ASN A 237 -3.08 -26.70 13.69
C ASN A 237 -2.20 -27.14 12.51
N THR A 238 -1.87 -28.43 12.44
CA THR A 238 -1.02 -29.02 11.39
C THR A 238 -1.74 -30.13 10.63
N GLU A 239 -3.02 -30.37 10.93
CA GLU A 239 -3.79 -31.42 10.27
C GLU A 239 -3.84 -31.19 8.75
N PRO A 240 -3.55 -32.22 7.95
CA PRO A 240 -3.58 -32.09 6.50
C PRO A 240 -4.98 -31.62 6.04
N GLN A 241 -5.00 -30.72 5.07
CA GLN A 241 -6.22 -30.29 4.41
C GLN A 241 -6.95 -31.54 3.90
N PRO A 242 -8.21 -31.80 4.31
CA PRO A 242 -8.95 -32.90 3.72
C PRO A 242 -9.02 -32.69 2.20
N SER A 243 -8.59 -33.73 1.47
CA SER A 243 -8.76 -33.82 0.02
C SER A 243 -10.23 -33.53 -0.35
N LEU A 244 -10.45 -32.76 -1.42
CA LEU A 244 -11.79 -32.37 -1.90
C LEU A 244 -12.67 -33.56 -2.29
N PHE A 245 -12.10 -34.76 -2.37
CA PHE A 245 -12.80 -36.01 -2.57
C PHE A 245 -12.31 -36.98 -1.50
N ALA A 246 -13.15 -37.25 -0.50
CA ALA A 246 -13.14 -38.55 0.13
C ALA A 246 -13.74 -39.50 -0.91
N ASP A 247 -13.05 -40.59 -1.23
CA ASP A 247 -13.55 -41.62 -2.12
C ASP A 247 -14.95 -42.05 -1.64
N ASP A 248 -15.97 -41.70 -2.42
CA ASP A 248 -17.36 -42.11 -2.25
C ASP A 248 -17.53 -43.57 -2.72
N ASP A 249 -16.56 -44.42 -2.41
CA ASP A 249 -16.52 -45.85 -2.76
C ASP A 249 -16.34 -46.67 -1.47
N THR A 250 -17.43 -46.85 -0.74
CA THR A 250 -17.60 -48.04 0.10
C THR A 250 -18.88 -48.76 -0.34
N PRO A 251 -18.80 -49.82 -1.16
CA PRO A 251 -19.93 -50.70 -1.35
C PRO A 251 -20.14 -51.54 -0.08
N ALA A 252 -21.42 -51.77 0.22
CA ALA A 252 -21.93 -52.59 1.32
C ALA A 252 -21.41 -54.04 1.29
#